data_AF-A0A7D9D4K6-F1
#
_entry.id   AF-A0A7D9D4K6-F1
#
_cell.length_a   1.000
_cell.length_b   1.000
_cell.length_c   1.000
_cell.angle_alpha   90.00
_cell.angle_beta   90.00
_cell.angle_gamma   90.00
#
_symmetry.space_group_name_H-M   'P 1'
#
loop_
_entity.id
_entity.type
_entity.pdbx_description
1 polymer ?
#
loop_
_entity_poly.entity_id
_entity_poly.type
_entity_poly.pdbx_seq_one_letter_code
_entity_poly.pdbx_strand_id
1 'polypeptide(L)'
;MDIKGKRKCSRKKGRPRKLNARNVRSLIRTLKILRMREPNVSVRTLVPESGLSLAKVSRRTCSRILNENGYGFLQRRKKGILSDNDRKLRKRFCREMHNCTKRNRHFWEKEVAFYLDGVSLYTNIIQ
;
A
#
# COMPACT_ATOMS: atom_id res chain seq x y z
N MET A 1 27.27 -14.44 -45.71
CA MET A 1 27.75 -13.37 -44.81
C MET A 1 27.28 -13.69 -43.40
N ASP A 2 28.15 -14.31 -42.60
CA ASP A 2 27.81 -14.78 -41.25
C ASP A 2 27.75 -13.64 -40.24
N ILE A 3 26.56 -13.43 -39.68
CA ILE A 3 26.35 -12.51 -38.55
C ILE A 3 26.89 -13.20 -37.29
N LYS A 4 28.14 -12.91 -36.93
CA LYS A 4 28.79 -13.36 -35.69
C LYS A 4 27.85 -13.15 -34.49
N GLY A 5 27.38 -14.25 -33.92
CA GLY A 5 26.56 -14.28 -32.71
C GLY A 5 27.25 -13.55 -31.55
N LYS A 6 26.62 -12.47 -31.07
CA LYS A 6 27.05 -11.74 -29.87
C LYS A 6 27.12 -12.71 -28.68
N ARG A 7 28.33 -13.03 -28.21
CA ARG A 7 28.52 -13.76 -26.95
C ARG A 7 27.91 -12.93 -25.82
N LYS A 8 26.85 -13.44 -25.17
CA LYS A 8 26.29 -12.84 -23.95
C LYS A 8 27.41 -12.79 -22.90
N CYS A 9 27.92 -11.60 -22.58
CA CYS A 9 28.80 -11.43 -21.43
C CYS A 9 28.06 -11.93 -20.18
N SER A 10 28.55 -13.01 -19.57
CA SER A 10 28.06 -13.49 -18.29
C SER A 10 28.33 -12.39 -17.26
N ARG A 11 27.25 -11.79 -16.75
CA ARG A 11 27.35 -10.79 -15.68
C ARG A 11 28.10 -11.43 -14.51
N LYS A 12 29.18 -10.80 -14.05
CA LYS A 12 29.90 -11.21 -12.84
C LYS A 12 28.87 -11.33 -11.71
N LYS A 13 28.66 -12.55 -11.20
CA LYS A 13 27.76 -12.78 -10.07
C LYS A 13 28.40 -12.11 -8.85
N GLY A 14 27.78 -11.04 -8.37
CA GLY A 14 28.20 -10.37 -7.14
C GLY A 14 28.12 -11.29 -5.93
N ARG A 15 28.47 -10.76 -4.75
CA ARG A 15 28.44 -11.51 -3.49
C ARG A 15 27.08 -12.19 -3.26
N PRO A 16 27.04 -13.47 -2.88
CA PRO A 16 25.79 -14.16 -2.59
C PRO A 16 25.02 -13.47 -1.45
N ARG A 17 23.69 -13.52 -1.52
CA ARG A 17 22.82 -12.92 -0.52
C ARG A 17 22.91 -13.72 0.79
N LYS A 18 22.88 -13.01 1.93
CA LYS A 18 22.81 -13.63 3.26
C LYS A 18 21.54 -14.46 3.50
N LEU A 19 20.45 -14.11 2.83
CA LEU A 19 19.16 -14.79 2.94
C LEU A 19 18.89 -15.64 1.69
N ASN A 20 18.53 -16.90 1.92
CA ASN A 20 18.07 -17.82 0.88
C ASN A 20 16.66 -17.42 0.40
N ALA A 21 16.30 -17.78 -0.83
CA ALA A 21 15.00 -17.53 -1.44
C ALA A 21 13.83 -18.09 -0.60
N ARG A 22 13.99 -19.23 0.06
CA ARG A 22 12.97 -19.79 0.97
C ARG A 22 12.68 -18.84 2.14
N ASN A 23 13.72 -18.27 2.74
CA ASN A 23 13.58 -17.36 3.87
C ASN A 23 12.96 -16.03 3.43
N VAL A 24 13.31 -15.54 2.24
CA VAL A 24 12.67 -14.36 1.63
C VAL A 24 11.17 -14.61 1.44
N ARG A 25 10.78 -15.77 0.92
CA ARG A 25 9.36 -16.14 0.77
C ARG A 25 8.64 -16.22 2.12
N SER A 26 9.27 -16.81 3.14
CA SER A 26 8.72 -16.85 4.50
C SER A 26 8.44 -15.45 5.03
N LEU A 27 9.44 -14.56 4.94
CA LEU A 27 9.35 -13.16 5.38
C LEU A 27 8.21 -12.39 4.70
N ILE A 28 8.03 -12.58 3.39
CA ILE A 28 6.95 -11.92 2.64
C ILE A 28 5.58 -12.50 3.02
N ARG A 29 5.49 -13.82 3.21
CA ARG A 29 4.24 -14.48 3.59
C ARG A 29 3.80 -14.05 4.98
N THR A 30 4.71 -14.01 5.96
CA THR A 30 4.39 -13.55 7.31
C THR A 30 4.01 -12.08 7.34
N LEU A 31 4.67 -11.23 6.55
CA LEU A 31 4.27 -9.82 6.43
C LEU A 31 2.83 -9.65 5.94
N LYS A 32 2.40 -10.46 4.96
CA LYS A 32 1.02 -10.42 4.47
C LYS A 32 0.02 -10.82 5.55
N ILE A 33 0.33 -11.88 6.30
CA ILE A 33 -0.53 -12.37 7.39
C ILE A 33 -0.63 -11.31 8.49
N LEU A 34 0.51 -10.77 8.92
CA LEU A 34 0.56 -9.72 9.93
C LEU A 34 -0.22 -8.49 9.53
N ARG A 35 -0.10 -8.04 8.27
CA ARG A 35 -0.86 -6.88 7.76
C ARG A 35 -2.37 -7.05 7.77
N MET A 36 -2.88 -8.29 7.78
CA MET A 36 -4.32 -8.53 7.92
C MET A 36 -4.80 -8.32 9.36
N ARG A 37 -3.92 -8.54 10.35
CA ARG A 37 -4.22 -8.37 11.77
C ARG A 37 -3.92 -6.95 12.23
N GLU A 38 -2.71 -6.48 11.93
CA GLU A 38 -2.19 -5.18 12.31
C GLU A 38 -1.50 -4.51 11.11
N PRO A 39 -1.94 -3.31 10.69
CA PRO A 39 -1.34 -2.63 9.55
C PRO A 39 0.07 -2.10 9.84
N ASN A 40 0.39 -1.87 11.12
CA ASN A 40 1.65 -1.26 11.56
C ASN A 40 2.68 -2.32 11.95
N VAL A 41 3.27 -2.97 10.93
CA VAL A 41 4.28 -4.01 11.15
C VAL A 41 5.69 -3.43 11.11
N SER A 42 6.47 -3.70 12.15
CA SER A 42 7.89 -3.35 12.20
C SER A 42 8.77 -4.53 11.75
N VAL A 43 9.98 -4.24 11.25
CA VAL A 43 10.96 -5.31 10.94
C VAL A 43 11.39 -6.06 12.21
N ARG A 44 11.33 -5.41 13.38
CA ARG A 44 11.71 -6.01 14.66
C ARG A 44 10.74 -7.13 15.07
N THR A 45 9.45 -6.98 14.78
CA THR A 45 8.41 -7.98 15.07
C THR A 45 8.30 -9.01 13.95
N LEU A 46 8.38 -8.56 12.69
CA LEU A 46 8.27 -9.43 11.51
C LEU A 46 9.34 -10.53 11.43
N VAL A 47 10.59 -10.20 11.76
CA VAL A 47 11.72 -11.12 11.57
C VAL A 47 11.60 -12.35 12.48
N PRO A 48 11.41 -12.21 13.81
CA PRO A 48 11.11 -13.34 14.69
C PRO A 48 9.91 -14.17 14.23
N GLU A 49 8.80 -13.53 13.85
CA GLU A 49 7.60 -14.23 13.39
C GLU A 49 7.79 -15.02 12.09
N SER A 50 8.74 -14.59 11.25
CA SER A 50 9.11 -15.33 10.03
C SER A 50 10.00 -16.55 10.27
N GLY A 51 10.36 -16.85 11.53
CA GLY A 51 11.30 -17.90 11.91
C GLY A 51 12.77 -17.49 11.72
N LEU A 52 13.05 -16.19 11.58
CA LEU A 52 14.39 -15.65 11.41
C LEU A 52 14.90 -15.00 12.69
N SER A 53 16.20 -15.07 12.92
CA SER A 53 16.84 -14.41 14.05
C SER A 53 17.54 -13.12 13.62
N LEU A 54 17.29 -12.04 14.37
CA LEU A 54 17.97 -10.76 14.20
C LEU A 54 19.48 -10.82 14.51
N ALA A 55 19.93 -11.85 15.25
CA ALA A 55 21.34 -12.11 15.47
C ALA A 55 22.04 -12.61 14.18
N LYS A 56 21.33 -13.40 13.36
CA LYS A 56 21.85 -13.95 12.09
C LYS A 56 21.68 -12.97 10.93
N VAL A 57 20.60 -12.19 10.93
CA VAL A 57 20.28 -11.24 9.86
C VAL A 57 19.94 -9.87 10.42
N SER A 58 20.74 -8.87 10.03
CA SER A 58 20.51 -7.50 10.49
C SER A 58 19.19 -6.93 9.97
N ARG A 59 18.57 -6.05 10.76
CA ARG A 59 17.35 -5.31 10.37
C ARG A 59 17.47 -4.67 8.99
N ARG A 60 18.61 -4.04 8.70
CA ARG A 60 18.89 -3.38 7.40
C ARG A 60 18.84 -4.36 6.23
N THR A 61 19.28 -5.61 6.42
CA THR A 61 19.21 -6.65 5.38
C THR A 61 17.76 -7.01 5.08
N CYS A 62 16.94 -7.18 6.12
CA CYS A 62 15.52 -7.45 5.96
C CYS A 62 14.79 -6.27 5.33
N SER A 63 15.03 -5.04 5.78
CA SER A 63 14.47 -3.83 5.17
C SER A 63 14.82 -3.71 3.69
N ARG A 64 16.08 -3.95 3.30
CA ARG A 64 16.49 -3.91 1.88
C ARG A 64 15.70 -4.93 1.05
N ILE A 65 15.56 -6.16 1.54
CA ILE A 65 14.80 -7.20 0.84
C ILE A 65 13.33 -6.81 0.73
N LEU A 66 12.74 -6.26 1.78
CA LEU A 66 11.36 -5.79 1.77
C LEU A 66 11.18 -4.67 0.74
N ASN A 67 12.10 -3.71 0.70
CA ASN A 67 12.08 -2.61 -0.28
C ASN A 67 12.19 -3.14 -1.72
N GLU A 68 13.08 -4.10 -1.99
CA GLU A 68 13.20 -4.76 -3.30
C GLU A 68 11.92 -5.50 -3.71
N ASN A 69 11.09 -5.92 -2.76
CA ASN A 69 9.80 -6.58 -2.98
C ASN A 69 8.61 -5.60 -2.93
N GLY A 70 8.85 -4.29 -2.95
CA GLY A 70 7.80 -3.27 -2.99
C GLY A 70 7.17 -2.95 -1.62
N TYR A 71 7.75 -3.45 -0.52
CA TYR A 71 7.28 -3.21 0.85
C TYR A 71 8.04 -2.08 1.55
N GLY A 72 8.48 -1.07 0.78
CA GLY A 72 9.15 0.10 1.31
C GLY A 72 8.28 0.90 2.28
N PHE A 73 8.90 1.43 3.32
CA PHE A 73 8.25 2.40 4.19
C PHE A 73 8.08 3.72 3.42
N LEU A 74 6.86 4.24 3.41
CA LEU A 74 6.54 5.56 2.87
C LEU A 74 5.80 6.33 3.96
N GLN A 75 6.33 7.48 4.34
CA GLN A 75 5.63 8.40 5.24
C GLN A 75 4.42 8.97 4.49
N ARG A 76 3.25 8.40 4.72
CA ARG A 76 1.98 8.86 4.13
C ARG A 76 1.10 9.44 5.23
N ARG A 77 0.29 10.45 4.88
CA ARG A 77 -0.76 10.97 5.78
C ARG A 77 -1.63 9.80 6.23
N LYS A 78 -1.87 9.68 7.54
CA LYS A 78 -2.71 8.62 8.12
C LYS A 78 -4.13 8.79 7.61
N LYS A 79 -4.46 8.19 6.48
CA LYS A 79 -5.85 7.95 6.09
C LYS A 79 -6.38 6.85 7.02
N GLY A 80 -7.62 6.97 7.48
CA GLY A 80 -8.26 5.89 8.25
C GLY A 80 -8.06 4.55 7.53
N ILE A 81 -7.70 3.52 8.30
CA ILE A 81 -7.48 2.17 7.76
C ILE A 81 -8.79 1.76 7.08
N LEU A 82 -8.73 1.56 5.77
CA LEU A 82 -9.90 1.17 5.00
C LEU A 82 -10.21 -0.28 5.33
N SER A 83 -11.28 -0.54 6.09
CA SER A 83 -11.72 -1.90 6.33
C SER A 83 -12.20 -2.55 5.03
N ASP A 84 -12.28 -3.87 5.03
CA ASP A 84 -12.82 -4.62 3.89
C ASP A 84 -14.29 -4.24 3.61
N ASN A 85 -15.03 -3.87 4.65
CA ASN A 85 -16.41 -3.38 4.54
C ASN A 85 -16.45 -2.00 3.90
N ASP A 86 -15.61 -1.05 4.35
CA ASP A 86 -15.52 0.28 3.74
C ASP A 86 -15.12 0.19 2.27
N ARG A 87 -14.22 -0.74 1.93
CA ARG A 87 -13.81 -0.99 0.54
C ARG A 87 -14.99 -1.43 -0.31
N LYS A 88 -15.83 -2.35 0.19
CA LYS A 88 -17.03 -2.82 -0.52
C LYS A 88 -18.03 -1.68 -0.69
N LEU A 89 -18.33 -0.94 0.37
CA LEU A 89 -19.26 0.18 0.35
C LEU A 89 -18.81 1.25 -0.65
N ARG A 90 -17.54 1.68 -0.58
CA ARG A 90 -16.99 2.67 -1.50
C ARG A 90 -16.98 2.19 -2.95
N LYS A 91 -16.63 0.93 -3.20
CA LYS A 91 -16.68 0.37 -4.58
C LYS A 91 -18.10 0.34 -5.12
N ARG A 92 -19.09 -0.04 -4.30
CA ARG A 92 -20.50 -0.04 -4.68
C ARG A 92 -20.95 1.38 -5.02
N PHE A 93 -20.71 2.33 -4.12
CA PHE A 93 -21.02 3.74 -4.34
C PHE A 93 -20.36 4.28 -5.62
N CYS A 94 -19.07 4.02 -5.85
CA CYS A 94 -18.40 4.47 -7.08
C CYS A 94 -19.03 3.88 -8.35
N ARG A 95 -19.47 2.61 -8.33
CA ARG A 95 -20.15 1.99 -9.49
C ARG A 95 -21.52 2.60 -9.73
N GLU A 96 -22.29 2.80 -8.67
CA GLU A 96 -23.60 3.47 -8.72
C GLU A 96 -23.43 4.88 -9.28
N MET A 97 -22.51 5.66 -8.70
CA MET A 97 -22.24 7.03 -9.13
C MET A 97 -21.75 7.12 -10.57
N HIS A 98 -20.86 6.22 -11.00
CA HIS A 98 -20.41 6.18 -12.39
C HIS A 98 -21.58 5.98 -13.37
N ASN A 99 -22.56 5.16 -13.01
CA ASN A 99 -23.73 4.96 -13.85
C ASN A 99 -24.66 6.18 -13.83
N CYS A 100 -24.84 6.82 -12.67
CA CYS A 100 -25.63 8.04 -12.55
C CYS A 100 -25.04 9.19 -13.37
N THR A 101 -23.73 9.41 -13.28
CA THR A 101 -23.04 10.50 -14.00
C THR A 101 -22.93 10.24 -15.50
N LYS A 102 -22.90 8.97 -15.91
CA LYS A 102 -22.99 8.61 -17.34
C LYS A 102 -24.38 8.90 -17.91
N ARG A 103 -25.44 8.73 -17.11
CA ARG A 103 -26.83 9.03 -17.52
C ARG A 103 -27.13 10.53 -17.48
N ASN A 104 -26.64 11.23 -16.47
CA ASN A 104 -26.77 12.68 -16.33
C ASN A 104 -25.39 13.35 -16.22
N ARG A 105 -24.98 14.02 -17.29
CA ARG A 105 -23.69 14.74 -17.36
C ARG A 105 -23.58 15.88 -16.33
N HIS A 106 -24.70 16.48 -15.95
CA HIS A 106 -24.77 17.60 -15.02
C HIS A 106 -25.12 17.18 -13.59
N PHE A 107 -25.04 15.88 -13.28
CA PHE A 107 -25.37 15.34 -11.95
C PHE A 107 -24.68 16.11 -10.81
N TRP A 108 -23.37 16.32 -10.92
CA TRP A 108 -22.57 17.00 -9.89
C TRP A 108 -22.85 18.50 -9.76
N GLU A 109 -23.50 19.11 -10.75
CA GLU A 109 -23.81 20.54 -10.78
C GLU A 109 -25.22 20.82 -10.26
N LYS A 110 -26.17 19.94 -10.56
CA LYS A 110 -27.61 20.20 -10.37
C LYS A 110 -28.30 19.28 -9.37
N GLU A 111 -27.81 18.05 -9.19
CA GLU A 111 -28.46 17.05 -8.33
C GLU A 111 -27.77 16.89 -6.98
N VAL A 112 -26.57 17.45 -6.82
CA VAL A 112 -25.88 17.48 -5.53
C VAL A 112 -26.29 18.73 -4.76
N ALA A 113 -27.33 18.59 -3.94
CA ALA A 113 -27.68 19.63 -2.97
C ALA A 113 -26.65 19.61 -1.83
N PHE A 114 -25.91 20.70 -1.65
CA PHE A 114 -25.14 20.94 -0.44
C PHE A 114 -26.10 21.38 0.66
N TYR A 115 -26.22 20.59 1.73
CA TYR A 115 -26.86 21.07 2.95
C TYR A 115 -25.94 22.11 3.57
N LEU A 116 -26.28 23.38 3.41
CA LEU A 116 -25.66 24.47 4.17
C LEU A 116 -26.34 24.47 5.54
N ASP A 117 -25.78 23.73 6.49
CA ASP A 117 -26.28 23.73 7.86
C ASP A 117 -25.97 25.11 8.49
N GLY A 118 -26.97 25.99 8.48
CA GLY A 118 -26.87 27.41 8.84
C GLY A 118 -26.70 27.69 10.34
N VAL A 119 -26.09 26.79 11.10
CA VAL A 119 -25.85 26.98 12.54
C VAL A 119 -24.45 27.57 12.77
N SER A 120 -24.22 28.78 12.24
CA SER A 120 -23.12 29.64 12.75
C SER A 120 -23.29 31.14 12.48
N LEU A 121 -24.46 31.63 12.05
CA LEU A 121 -24.72 33.08 11.94
C LEU A 121 -25.68 33.54 13.06
N TYR A 122 -25.26 33.34 14.30
CA TYR A 122 -25.73 34.15 15.43
C TYR A 122 -24.58 35.04 15.89
N THR A 123 -24.38 36.16 15.21
CA THR A 123 -23.74 37.34 15.82
C THR A 123 -24.50 38.57 15.37
N ASN A 124 -25.43 38.97 16.23
CA ASN A 124 -25.98 40.31 16.45
C ASN A 124 -25.46 41.42 15.51
N ILE A 125 -26.33 41.95 14.68
CA ILE A 125 -26.23 43.35 14.24
C ILE A 125 -27.52 44.02 14.69
N ILE A 126 -27.46 44.55 15.91
CA ILE A 126 -28.24 45.72 16.32
C ILE A 126 -27.48 46.92 15.74
N GLN A 127 -28.14 47.68 14.86
CA GLN A 127 -28.17 49.14 14.85
C GLN A 127 -29.13 49.65 13.78
#